data_AF-A0A1H0QPH7-F1
#
_entry.id   AF-A0A1H0QPH7-F1
#
_cell.length_a   1.000
_cell.length_b   1.000
_cell.length_c   1.000
_cell.angle_alpha   90.00
_cell.angle_beta   90.00
_cell.angle_gamma   90.00
#
_symmetry.space_group_name_H-M   'P 1'
#
loop_
_entity.id
_entity.type
_entity.pdbx_description
1 polymer ?
#
loop_
_entity_poly.entity_id
_entity_poly.type
_entity_poly.pdbx_seq_one_letter_code
_entity_poly.pdbx_strand_id
1 'polypeptide(L)'
;MHPHQTPDDLIELAAGHLRMAATEAGRRSDGDPFSPWHAYAGQLDLAAAGLASQPGLIPQVADRADLLTHLERASRALHHVPPSQGPADVALWCWQLSELERAAREMAAG
;
A
#
# COMPACT_ATOMS: atom_id res chain seq x y z
N MET A 1 -20.86 10.14 -12.57
CA MET A 1 -19.82 11.16 -12.81
C MET A 1 -18.71 10.88 -11.80
N HIS A 2 -17.71 10.09 -12.17
CA HIS A 2 -16.57 9.86 -11.29
C HIS A 2 -15.77 11.18 -11.24
N PRO A 3 -15.42 11.72 -10.06
CA PRO A 3 -14.51 12.85 -9.99
C PRO A 3 -13.22 12.47 -10.71
N HIS A 4 -12.67 13.39 -11.50
CA HIS A 4 -11.35 13.21 -12.10
C HIS A 4 -10.35 13.08 -10.96
N GLN A 5 -9.97 11.86 -10.60
CA GLN A 5 -8.90 11.63 -9.64
C GLN A 5 -7.61 12.15 -10.25
N THR A 6 -6.97 13.08 -9.56
CA THR A 6 -5.65 13.58 -9.95
C THR A 6 -4.58 12.50 -9.71
N PRO A 7 -3.39 12.61 -10.32
CA PRO A 7 -2.25 11.76 -9.99
C PRO A 7 -1.97 11.70 -8.48
N ASP A 8 -2.04 12.84 -7.81
CA ASP A 8 -1.86 12.93 -6.36
C ASP A 8 -2.95 12.18 -5.60
N ASP A 9 -4.22 12.27 -6.03
CA ASP A 9 -5.31 11.51 -5.40
C ASP A 9 -5.10 10.00 -5.53
N LEU A 10 -4.52 9.52 -6.64
CA LEU A 10 -4.22 8.11 -6.86
C LEU A 10 -3.04 7.64 -5.99
N ILE A 11 -2.02 8.48 -5.84
CA ILE A 11 -0.85 8.22 -4.98
C ILE A 11 -1.29 8.16 -3.51
N GLU A 12 -2.09 9.13 -3.07
CA GLU A 12 -2.64 9.17 -1.72
C GLU A 12 -3.58 7.98 -1.45
N LEU A 13 -4.39 7.58 -2.44
CA LEU A 13 -5.22 6.39 -2.36
C LEU A 13 -4.38 5.12 -2.22
N ALA A 14 -3.27 5.00 -2.96
CA ALA A 14 -2.34 3.89 -2.85
C ALA A 14 -1.68 3.84 -1.46
N ALA A 15 -1.20 4.99 -0.96
CA ALA A 15 -0.64 5.10 0.38
C ALA A 15 -1.66 4.71 1.47
N GLY A 16 -2.91 5.16 1.34
CA GLY A 16 -4.00 4.80 2.24
C GLY A 16 -4.29 3.29 2.25
N HIS A 17 -4.29 2.66 1.07
CA HIS A 17 -4.44 1.20 0.98
C HIS A 17 -3.25 0.43 1.58
N LEU A 18 -2.01 0.90 1.41
CA LEU A 18 -0.84 0.30 2.05
C LEU A 18 -0.91 0.38 3.58
N ARG A 19 -1.39 1.51 4.13
CA ARG A 19 -1.61 1.67 5.58
C ARG A 19 -2.67 0.69 6.12
N MET A 20 -3.73 0.45 5.35
CA MET A 20 -4.74 -0.55 5.72
C MET A 20 -4.18 -1.98 5.63
N ALA A 21 -3.37 -2.29 4.61
CA ALA A 21 -2.67 -3.57 4.51
C ALA A 21 -1.71 -3.78 5.70
N ALA A 22 -1.00 -2.73 6.13
CA ALA A 22 -0.12 -2.78 7.31
C ALA A 22 -0.91 -3.07 8.58
N THR A 23 -2.07 -2.45 8.75
CA THR A 23 -2.99 -2.73 9.88
C THR A 23 -3.42 -4.20 9.88
N GLU A 24 -3.76 -4.75 8.72
CA GLU A 24 -4.19 -6.14 8.60
C GLU A 24 -3.03 -7.13 8.84
N ALA A 25 -1.83 -6.83 8.34
CA ALA A 25 -0.62 -7.59 8.66
C ALA A 25 -0.32 -7.54 10.17
N GLY A 26 -0.48 -6.38 10.80
CA GLY A 26 -0.35 -6.21 12.24
C GLY A 26 -1.32 -7.09 13.03
N ARG A 27 -2.58 -7.24 12.58
CA ARG A 27 -3.52 -8.18 13.20
C ARG A 27 -3.06 -9.63 13.08
N ARG A 28 -2.50 -10.03 11.93
CA ARG A 28 -1.97 -11.39 11.71
C ARG A 28 -0.73 -11.69 12.58
N SER A 29 -0.04 -10.68 13.06
CA SER A 29 1.06 -10.88 14.02
C SER A 29 0.59 -11.30 15.41
N ASP A 30 -0.70 -11.12 15.74
CA ASP A 30 -1.28 -11.38 17.08
C ASP A 30 -0.48 -10.74 18.23
N GLY A 31 0.16 -9.59 17.94
CA GLY A 31 1.00 -8.88 18.90
C GLY A 31 2.39 -9.46 19.12
N ASP A 32 2.77 -10.54 18.43
CA ASP A 32 4.12 -11.09 18.48
C ASP A 32 5.10 -10.24 17.66
N PRO A 33 6.06 -9.53 18.29
CA PRO A 33 7.03 -8.70 17.58
C PRO A 33 8.04 -9.51 16.77
N PHE A 34 8.16 -10.83 17.02
CA PHE A 34 9.03 -11.73 16.27
C PHE A 34 8.31 -12.42 15.11
N SER A 35 7.00 -12.21 14.98
CA SER A 35 6.22 -12.71 13.86
C SER A 35 6.69 -12.06 12.55
N PRO A 36 6.87 -12.84 11.46
CA PRO A 36 7.12 -12.28 10.13
C PRO A 36 6.06 -11.24 9.71
N TRP A 37 4.82 -11.41 10.17
CA TRP A 37 3.74 -10.46 9.92
C TRP A 37 3.96 -9.10 10.58
N HIS A 38 4.66 -9.04 11.73
CA HIS A 38 5.00 -7.78 12.39
C HIS A 38 6.04 -7.00 11.56
N ALA A 39 7.11 -7.67 11.12
CA ALA A 39 8.11 -7.05 10.26
C ALA A 39 7.51 -6.59 8.93
N TYR A 40 6.64 -7.40 8.34
CA TYR A 40 5.95 -7.06 7.10
C TYR A 40 4.99 -5.87 7.26
N ALA A 41 4.26 -5.77 8.37
CA ALA A 41 3.46 -4.59 8.69
C ALA A 41 4.31 -3.32 8.71
N GLY A 42 5.51 -3.37 9.31
CA GLY A 42 6.46 -2.26 9.30
C GLY A 42 6.94 -1.87 7.90
N GLN A 43 7.19 -2.85 7.02
CA GLN A 43 7.54 -2.58 5.62
C GLN A 43 6.41 -1.89 4.85
N LEU A 44 5.18 -2.32 5.07
CA LEU A 44 4.00 -1.71 4.46
C LEU A 44 3.77 -0.28 4.95
N ASP A 45 3.95 -0.04 6.25
CA ASP A 45 3.85 1.30 6.84
C ASP A 45 4.94 2.24 6.31
N LEU A 46 6.16 1.74 6.14
CA LEU A 46 7.27 2.50 5.56
C LEU A 46 7.00 2.83 4.09
N ALA A 47 6.49 1.88 3.31
CA ALA A 47 6.11 2.11 1.92
C ALA A 47 4.97 3.13 1.81
N ALA A 48 3.94 3.03 2.68
CA ALA A 48 2.86 4.00 2.73
C ALA A 48 3.38 5.42 3.03
N ALA A 49 4.31 5.56 3.98
CA ALA A 49 4.90 6.84 4.35
C ALA A 49 5.82 7.41 3.25
N GLY A 50 6.54 6.55 2.52
CA GLY A 50 7.38 6.97 1.40
C GLY A 50 6.58 7.40 0.18
N LEU A 51 5.37 6.85 0.00
CA LEU A 51 4.50 7.16 -1.13
C LEU A 51 3.62 8.40 -0.90
N ALA A 52 3.25 8.70 0.34
CA ALA A 52 2.39 9.85 0.66
C ALA A 52 3.02 11.17 0.18
N SER A 53 2.22 12.02 -0.47
CA SER A 53 2.67 13.32 -0.96
C SER A 53 2.90 14.31 0.19
N GLN A 54 2.22 14.10 1.33
CA GLN A 54 2.43 14.86 2.56
C GLN A 54 2.93 13.99 3.71
N PRO A 55 4.11 14.29 4.30
CA PRO A 55 4.62 13.56 5.45
C PRO A 55 3.61 13.54 6.61
N GLY A 56 3.26 12.34 7.08
CA GLY A 56 2.37 12.14 8.22
C GLY A 56 0.86 12.26 7.93
N LEU A 57 0.46 12.54 6.68
CA LEU A 57 -0.93 12.65 6.27
C LEU A 57 -1.24 11.57 5.23
N ILE A 58 -1.42 10.33 5.70
CA ILE A 58 -1.94 9.25 4.87
C ILE A 58 -3.45 9.17 5.07
N PRO A 59 -4.28 9.30 4.02
CA PRO A 59 -5.71 9.24 4.16
C PRO A 59 -6.15 7.87 4.64
N GLN A 60 -7.11 7.87 5.58
CA GLN A 60 -7.74 6.64 6.01
C GLN A 60 -8.70 6.15 4.93
N VAL A 61 -8.48 4.93 4.44
CA VAL A 61 -9.42 4.26 3.55
C VAL A 61 -10.47 3.55 4.40
N ALA A 62 -11.74 3.93 4.26
CA ALA A 62 -12.85 3.39 5.07
C ALA A 62 -13.28 1.96 4.72
N ASP A 63 -12.61 1.34 3.75
CA ASP A 63 -12.97 0.03 3.23
C ASP A 63 -12.50 -1.11 4.13
N ARG A 64 -13.38 -2.10 4.34
CA ARG A 64 -13.06 -3.33 5.07
C ARG A 64 -12.76 -4.42 4.06
N ALA A 65 -11.48 -4.53 3.69
CA ALA A 65 -10.99 -5.57 2.81
C ALA A 65 -9.85 -6.35 3.49
N ASP A 66 -9.50 -7.49 2.90
CA ASP A 66 -8.33 -8.25 3.36
C ASP A 66 -7.01 -7.61 2.87
N LEU A 67 -5.91 -8.12 3.40
CA LEU A 67 -4.56 -7.65 3.10
C LEU A 67 -4.26 -7.64 1.60
N LEU A 68 -4.56 -8.74 0.89
CA LEU A 68 -4.23 -8.86 -0.54
C LEU A 68 -5.07 -7.90 -1.37
N THR A 69 -6.35 -7.75 -1.05
CA THR A 69 -7.25 -6.80 -1.70
C THR A 69 -6.76 -5.36 -1.53
N HIS A 70 -6.25 -5.00 -0.35
CA HIS A 70 -5.66 -3.67 -0.15
C HIS A 70 -4.39 -3.47 -1.00
N LEU A 71 -3.51 -4.47 -1.08
CA LEU A 71 -2.32 -4.39 -1.92
C LEU A 71 -2.67 -4.27 -3.41
N GLU A 72 -3.58 -5.12 -3.90
CA GLU A 72 -4.03 -5.09 -5.30
C GLU A 72 -4.65 -3.73 -5.67
N ARG A 73 -5.37 -3.11 -4.74
CA ARG A 73 -5.94 -1.76 -4.95
C ARG A 73 -4.89 -0.66 -4.91
N ALA A 74 -3.88 -0.78 -4.04
CA ALA A 74 -2.76 0.15 -4.04
C ALA A 74 -1.98 0.09 -5.37
N SER A 75 -1.67 -1.13 -5.83
CA SER A 75 -1.02 -1.38 -7.11
C SER A 75 -1.85 -0.85 -8.27
N ARG A 76 -3.16 -1.15 -8.29
CA ARG A 76 -4.09 -0.61 -9.28
C ARG A 76 -4.09 0.91 -9.28
N ALA A 77 -4.13 1.57 -8.12
CA ALA A 77 -4.14 3.03 -8.05
C ALA A 77 -2.86 3.64 -8.67
N LEU A 78 -1.69 3.09 -8.34
CA LEU A 78 -0.42 3.54 -8.96
C LEU A 78 -0.37 3.29 -10.47
N HIS A 79 -0.89 2.17 -10.95
CA HIS A 79 -0.96 1.90 -12.39
C HIS A 79 -1.85 2.86 -13.17
N HIS A 80 -2.77 3.58 -12.51
CA HIS A 80 -3.58 4.61 -13.14
C HIS A 80 -2.91 5.98 -13.16
N VAL A 81 -1.76 6.15 -12.48
CA VAL A 81 -0.98 7.39 -12.53
C VAL A 81 -0.29 7.50 -13.90
N PRO A 82 -0.61 8.52 -14.71
CA PRO A 82 0.05 8.70 -16.00
C PRO A 82 1.56 8.95 -15.80
N PRO A 83 2.46 8.27 -16.53
CA PRO A 83 3.91 8.46 -16.36
C PRO A 83 4.38 9.90 -16.58
N SER A 84 3.63 10.69 -17.36
CA SER A 84 3.93 12.10 -17.63
C SER A 84 3.42 13.07 -16.55
N GLN A 85 2.64 12.58 -15.58
CA GLN A 85 2.00 13.39 -14.54
C GLN A 85 2.28 12.90 -13.13
N GLY A 86 2.96 11.76 -12.98
CA GLY A 86 3.36 11.21 -11.70
C GLY A 86 4.79 11.59 -11.29
N PRO A 87 5.18 11.26 -10.06
CA PRO A 87 6.56 11.31 -9.59
C PRO A 87 7.51 10.52 -10.51
N ALA A 88 8.76 10.96 -10.59
CA ALA A 88 9.79 10.32 -11.42
C ALA A 88 10.08 8.85 -11.03
N ASP A 89 9.74 8.48 -9.79
CA ASP A 89 9.93 7.16 -9.19
C ASP A 89 8.66 6.29 -9.19
N VAL A 90 7.56 6.70 -9.87
CA VAL A 90 6.31 5.92 -9.90
C VAL A 90 6.52 4.48 -10.37
N ALA A 91 7.42 4.25 -11.33
CA ALA A 91 7.74 2.90 -11.82
C ALA A 91 8.46 2.05 -10.76
N LEU A 92 9.32 2.68 -9.95
CA LEU A 92 9.98 2.01 -8.81
C LEU A 92 8.95 1.61 -7.76
N TRP A 93 7.99 2.49 -7.47
CA TRP A 93 6.89 2.18 -6.55
C TRP A 93 6.01 1.04 -7.04
N CYS A 94 5.64 1.00 -8.32
CA CYS A 94 4.90 -0.14 -8.89
C CYS A 94 5.66 -1.47 -8.74
N TRP A 95 6.98 -1.47 -8.99
CA TRP A 95 7.81 -2.66 -8.77
C TRP A 95 7.84 -3.06 -7.29
N GLN A 96 8.06 -2.11 -6.38
CA GLN A 96 8.06 -2.35 -4.94
C GLN A 96 6.74 -2.95 -4.45
N LEU A 97 5.59 -2.45 -4.93
CA LEU A 97 4.29 -3.00 -4.57
C LEU A 97 4.11 -4.44 -5.08
N SER A 98 4.62 -4.75 -6.28
CA SER A 98 4.60 -6.11 -6.82
C SER A 98 5.39 -7.09 -5.94
N GLU A 99 6.53 -6.66 -5.41
CA GLU A 99 7.32 -7.46 -4.46
C GLU A 99 6.63 -7.63 -3.11
N LEU A 100 5.96 -6.58 -2.61
CA LEU A 100 5.16 -6.67 -1.39
C LEU A 100 3.99 -7.64 -1.56
N GLU A 101 3.28 -7.60 -2.69
CA GLU A 101 2.21 -8.55 -3.02
C GLU A 101 2.74 -9.99 -3.08
N ARG A 102 3.88 -10.21 -3.73
CA ARG A 102 4.52 -11.53 -3.80
C ARG A 102 4.83 -12.06 -2.40
N ALA A 103 5.46 -11.24 -1.55
CA ALA A 103 5.79 -11.61 -0.18
C ALA A 103 4.54 -11.94 0.66
N ALA A 104 3.46 -11.16 0.52
CA ALA A 104 2.19 -11.45 1.22
C ALA A 104 1.60 -12.81 0.83
N ARG A 105 1.64 -13.16 -0.47
CA ARG A 105 1.14 -14.45 -0.95
C ARG A 105 2.00 -15.61 -0.44
N GLU A 106 3.31 -15.45 -0.40
CA GLU A 106 4.24 -16.46 0.13
C GLU A 106 4.01 -16.71 1.62
N MET A 107 3.88 -15.65 2.43
CA MET A 107 3.60 -15.79 3.86
C MET A 107 2.21 -16.35 4.16
N ALA A 108 1.23 -16.11 3.29
CA ALA A 108 -0.13 -16.66 3.46
C ALA A 108 -0.21 -18.15 3.08
N ALA A 109 0.78 -18.68 2.36
CA ALA A 109 0.85 -20.07 1.94
C ALA A 109 1.63 -20.99 2.91
N GLY A 110 2.39 -20.40 3.84
CA GLY A 110 3.14 -21.10 4.89
C GLY A 110 2.38 -21.16 6.20
#